data_AF-A0A318SGU2-F1
#
_entry.id   AF-A0A318SGU2-F1
#
_cell.length_a   1.000
_cell.length_b   1.000
_cell.length_c   1.000
_cell.angle_alpha   90.00
_cell.angle_beta   90.00
_cell.angle_gamma   90.00
#
_symmetry.space_group_name_H-M   'P 1'
#
loop_
_entity.id
_entity.type
_entity.pdbx_description
1 polymer ?
#
loop_
_entity_poly.entity_id
_entity_poly.type
_entity_poly.pdbx_seq_one_letter_code
_entity_poly.pdbx_strand_id
1 'polypeptide(L)'
;MKPHVPIGALSRHLSAYRPLFRDRRLFDGFSALTHGILASGGLRLSQIARAAPRTTCTEHAERRLRRFVHNQNTRADLQPARLTRALTELGAKRLDRLTKPQIELRGLGMPKPLVSDELWALIHPL
;
A
#
# COMPACT_ATOMS: atom_id res chain seq x y z
N MET A 1 5.89 -0.62 -20.81
CA MET A 1 6.15 0.40 -19.77
C MET A 1 5.98 -0.24 -18.40
N LYS A 2 7.00 -0.19 -17.53
CA LYS A 2 6.79 -0.57 -16.12
C LYS A 2 6.10 0.60 -15.39
N PRO A 3 5.04 0.36 -14.61
CA PRO A 3 4.41 1.43 -13.84
C PRO A 3 5.43 2.00 -12.85
N HIS A 4 5.83 3.25 -13.05
CA HIS A 4 6.69 3.95 -12.11
C HIS A 4 5.82 4.39 -10.91
N VAL A 5 5.76 3.55 -9.88
CA VAL A 5 5.07 3.92 -8.63
C VAL A 5 5.91 5.01 -7.96
N PRO A 6 5.40 6.24 -7.79
CA PRO A 6 6.15 7.27 -7.10
C PRO A 6 6.38 6.82 -5.65
N ILE A 7 7.65 6.60 -5.32
CA ILE A 7 8.12 6.06 -4.01
C ILE A 7 7.47 6.82 -2.84
N GLY A 8 7.23 8.13 -3.01
CA GLY A 8 6.56 8.98 -2.02
C GLY A 8 5.07 8.67 -1.80
N ALA A 9 4.31 8.35 -2.85
CA ALA A 9 2.89 8.02 -2.72
C ALA A 9 2.71 6.65 -2.04
N LEU A 10 3.51 5.66 -2.44
CA LEU A 10 3.51 4.35 -1.82
C LEU A 10 3.92 4.43 -0.35
N SER A 11 4.99 5.17 -0.02
CA SER A 11 5.42 5.33 1.37
C SER A 11 4.37 6.01 2.25
N ARG A 12 3.65 7.01 1.70
CA ARG A 12 2.52 7.68 2.39
C ARG A 12 1.32 6.75 2.56
N HIS A 13 1.05 5.90 1.59
CA HIS A 13 0.02 4.88 1.72
C HIS A 13 0.37 3.87 2.82
N LEU A 14 1.61 3.36 2.79
CA LEU A 14 2.11 2.34 3.71
C LEU A 14 2.17 2.83 5.17
N SER A 15 2.44 4.11 5.42
CA SER A 15 2.58 4.68 6.77
C SER A 15 1.36 4.44 7.67
N ALA A 16 0.18 4.26 7.08
CA ALA A 16 -1.04 4.06 7.85
C ALA A 16 -1.21 2.65 8.38
N TYR A 17 -0.49 1.69 7.83
CA TYR A 17 -0.44 0.34 8.36
C TYR A 17 0.58 0.21 9.48
N ARG A 18 1.38 1.25 9.76
CA ARG A 18 2.38 1.25 10.83
C ARG A 18 1.83 0.80 12.20
N PRO A 19 0.61 1.18 12.64
CA PRO A 19 0.05 0.70 13.90
C PRO A 19 -0.21 -0.82 13.96
N LEU A 20 -0.31 -1.50 12.82
CA LEU A 20 -0.41 -2.96 12.77
C LEU A 20 0.88 -3.65 13.19
N PHE A 21 2.00 -2.93 13.10
CA PHE A 21 3.32 -3.41 13.44
C PHE A 21 3.72 -2.81 14.78
N ARG A 22 3.78 -3.65 15.82
CA ARG A 22 4.25 -3.25 17.16
C ARG A 22 5.75 -2.96 17.21
N ASP A 23 6.51 -3.41 16.19
CA ASP A 23 7.95 -3.20 16.06
C ASP A 23 8.26 -2.48 14.74
N ARG A 24 9.06 -1.41 14.83
CA ARG A 24 9.54 -0.62 13.69
C ARG A 24 10.24 -1.47 12.63
N ARG A 25 11.03 -2.46 13.03
CA ARG A 25 11.80 -3.34 12.14
C ARG A 25 10.88 -4.20 11.27
N LEU A 26 9.72 -4.59 11.81
CA LEU A 26 8.72 -5.33 11.06
C LEU A 26 8.05 -4.44 10.02
N PHE A 27 7.70 -3.21 10.42
CA PHE A 27 7.14 -2.25 9.48
C PHE A 27 8.11 -1.90 8.36
N ASP A 28 9.41 -1.76 8.68
CA ASP A 28 10.47 -1.53 7.70
C ASP A 28 10.59 -2.74 6.75
N GLY A 29 10.52 -3.98 7.25
CA GLY A 29 10.52 -5.19 6.45
C GLY A 29 9.30 -5.31 5.53
N PHE A 30 8.10 -5.02 6.05
CA PHE A 30 6.87 -4.96 5.27
C PHE A 30 6.95 -3.91 4.16
N SER A 31 7.39 -2.70 4.50
CA SER A 31 7.54 -1.61 3.53
C SER A 31 8.54 -1.96 2.44
N ALA A 32 9.68 -2.56 2.81
CA ALA A 32 10.67 -3.03 1.86
C ALA A 32 10.12 -4.12 0.93
N LEU A 33 9.34 -5.07 1.45
CA LEU A 33 8.68 -6.09 0.64
C LEU A 33 7.72 -5.47 -0.37
N THR A 34 6.83 -4.57 0.06
CA THR A 34 5.85 -3.96 -0.85
C THR A 34 6.54 -3.13 -1.94
N HIS A 35 7.54 -2.33 -1.57
CA HIS A 35 8.33 -1.58 -2.55
C HIS A 35 9.07 -2.50 -3.51
N GLY A 36 9.75 -3.53 -3.00
CA GLY A 36 10.54 -4.44 -3.83
C GLY A 36 9.68 -5.29 -4.75
N ILE A 37 8.47 -5.70 -4.34
CA ILE A 37 7.52 -6.42 -5.20
C ILE A 37 7.09 -5.52 -6.37
N LEU A 38 6.67 -4.29 -6.07
CA LEU A 38 6.20 -3.35 -7.09
C LEU A 38 7.31 -2.91 -8.04
N ALA A 39 8.53 -2.68 -7.52
CA ALA A 39 9.67 -2.26 -8.32
C ALA A 39 10.27 -3.40 -9.16
N SER A 40 10.36 -4.62 -8.61
CA SER A 40 10.89 -5.78 -9.34
C SER A 40 9.87 -6.40 -10.31
N GLY A 41 8.57 -6.27 -10.02
CA GLY A 41 7.50 -6.95 -10.75
C GLY A 41 7.41 -8.45 -10.45
N GLY A 42 7.99 -8.92 -9.35
CA GLY A 42 8.06 -10.34 -9.02
C GLY A 42 8.13 -10.64 -7.52
N LEU A 43 8.06 -11.93 -7.19
CA LEU A 43 8.06 -12.43 -5.81
C LEU A 43 9.40 -13.06 -5.37
N ARG A 44 10.42 -13.05 -6.23
CA ARG A 44 11.74 -13.58 -5.88
C ARG A 44 12.39 -12.66 -4.87
N LEU A 45 12.65 -13.16 -3.66
CA LEU A 45 13.23 -12.37 -2.56
C LEU A 45 14.55 -11.69 -2.92
N SER A 46 15.39 -12.34 -3.72
CA SER A 46 16.63 -11.75 -4.22
C SER A 46 16.38 -10.54 -5.12
N GLN A 47 15.35 -10.58 -5.97
CA GLN A 47 14.96 -9.43 -6.82
C GLN A 47 14.34 -8.30 -5.99
N ILE A 48 13.48 -8.65 -5.03
CA ILE A 48 12.87 -7.70 -4.10
C ILE A 48 13.95 -6.99 -3.27
N ALA A 49 14.91 -7.72 -2.70
CA ALA A 49 15.99 -7.15 -1.87
C ALA A 49 16.92 -6.22 -2.67
N ARG A 50 17.04 -6.42 -3.98
CA ARG A 50 17.77 -5.53 -4.89
C ARG A 50 16.98 -4.28 -5.25
N ALA A 51 15.66 -4.40 -5.39
CA ALA A 51 14.80 -3.33 -5.86
C ALA A 51 14.21 -2.47 -4.74
N ALA A 52 14.15 -2.97 -3.50
CA ALA A 52 13.55 -2.26 -2.38
C ALA A 52 14.46 -1.12 -1.87
N PRO A 53 13.91 0.08 -1.59
CA PRO A 53 14.64 1.13 -0.92
C PRO A 53 15.12 0.66 0.46
N ARG A 54 16.34 1.05 0.87
CA ARG A 54 16.94 0.77 2.20
C ARG A 54 17.38 -0.67 2.46
N THR A 55 17.07 -1.62 1.59
CA THR A 55 17.80 -2.88 1.54
C THR A 55 19.03 -2.63 0.69
N THR A 56 20.21 -2.57 1.29
CA THR A 56 21.49 -2.20 0.65
C THR A 56 21.96 -3.19 -0.44
N CYS A 57 21.05 -3.92 -1.09
CA CYS A 57 21.36 -4.98 -2.06
C CYS A 57 22.24 -6.09 -1.47
N THR A 58 22.17 -6.30 -0.15
CA THR A 58 23.02 -7.26 0.58
C THR A 58 22.30 -8.59 0.84
N GLU A 59 23.07 -9.69 0.91
CA GLU A 59 22.56 -10.99 1.36
C GLU A 59 21.89 -10.92 2.74
N HIS A 60 22.42 -10.06 3.61
CA HIS A 60 21.83 -9.81 4.93
C HIS A 60 20.42 -9.22 4.83
N ALA A 61 20.17 -8.34 3.84
CA ALA A 61 18.83 -7.82 3.60
C ALA A 61 17.88 -8.91 3.09
N GLU A 62 18.30 -9.76 2.16
CA GLU A 62 17.49 -10.90 1.71
C GLU A 62 17.16 -11.85 2.87
N ARG A 63 18.14 -12.17 3.72
CA ARG A 63 17.95 -13.02 4.90
C ARG A 63 16.93 -12.43 5.87
N ARG A 64 16.92 -11.12 6.07
CA ARG A 64 15.91 -10.43 6.90
C ARG A 64 14.52 -10.51 6.30
N LEU A 65 14.38 -10.30 4.98
CA LEU A 65 13.08 -10.44 4.30
C LEU A 65 12.57 -11.88 4.36
N ARG A 66 13.46 -12.87 4.18
CA ARG A 66 13.13 -14.29 4.32
C ARG A 66 12.60 -14.62 5.71
N ARG A 67 13.30 -14.18 6.77
CA ARG A 67 12.83 -14.36 8.15
C ARG A 67 11.48 -13.68 8.41
N PHE A 68 11.24 -12.52 7.80
CA PHE A 68 9.96 -11.82 7.90
C PHE A 68 8.83 -12.63 7.25
N VAL A 69 9.02 -13.09 6.00
CA VAL A 69 7.99 -13.86 5.26
C VAL A 69 7.65 -15.18 5.97
N HIS A 70 8.64 -15.86 6.53
CA HIS A 70 8.42 -17.12 7.24
C HIS A 70 8.03 -16.94 8.72
N ASN A 71 7.70 -15.72 9.14
CA ASN A 71 7.33 -15.39 10.53
C ASN A 71 8.36 -15.90 11.58
N GLN A 72 9.65 -15.90 11.22
CA GLN A 72 10.74 -16.34 12.10
C GLN A 72 11.23 -15.22 13.03
N ASN A 73 10.41 -14.19 13.24
CA ASN A 73 10.70 -13.09 14.16
C ASN A 73 9.93 -13.32 15.46
N THR A 74 10.58 -13.92 16.45
CA THR A 74 10.02 -14.20 17.79
C THR A 74 9.52 -12.95 18.54
N ARG A 75 9.93 -11.75 18.12
CA ARG A 75 9.50 -10.47 18.70
C ARG A 75 8.15 -9.98 18.15
N ALA A 76 7.53 -10.74 17.26
CA ALA A 76 6.37 -10.33 16.50
C ALA A 76 5.32 -11.44 16.45
N ASP A 77 4.19 -11.28 17.14
CA ASP A 77 3.01 -12.10 16.89
C ASP A 77 2.26 -11.56 15.65
N LEU A 78 2.92 -11.66 14.49
CA LEU A 78 2.37 -11.18 13.22
C LEU A 78 1.68 -12.34 12.49
N GLN A 79 0.46 -12.62 12.94
CA GLN A 79 -0.41 -13.64 12.32
C GLN A 79 -0.77 -13.23 10.89
N PRO A 80 -0.47 -14.06 9.85
CA PRO A 80 -0.79 -13.74 8.47
C PRO A 80 -2.27 -13.40 8.24
N ALA A 81 -3.18 -14.15 8.87
CA ALA A 81 -4.62 -13.91 8.77
C ALA A 81 -5.03 -12.54 9.32
N ARG A 82 -4.44 -12.10 10.44
CA ARG A 82 -4.70 -10.77 11.03
C ARG A 82 -4.16 -9.66 10.14
N LEU A 83 -2.98 -9.87 9.55
CA LEU A 83 -2.39 -8.91 8.61
C LEU A 83 -3.27 -8.79 7.36
N THR A 84 -3.66 -9.91 6.72
CA THR A 84 -4.53 -9.90 5.54
C THR A 84 -5.84 -9.19 5.83
N ARG A 85 -6.52 -9.55 6.93
CA ARG A 85 -7.78 -8.92 7.33
C ARG A 85 -7.63 -7.41 7.54
N ALA A 86 -6.60 -6.99 8.28
CA ALA A 86 -6.37 -5.58 8.56
C ALA A 86 -6.00 -4.79 7.29
N LEU A 87 -5.20 -5.38 6.38
CA LEU A 87 -4.87 -4.78 5.09
C LEU A 87 -6.13 -4.62 4.22
N THR A 88 -6.99 -5.64 4.16
CA THR A 88 -8.25 -5.58 3.41
C THR A 88 -9.21 -4.55 3.98
N GLU A 89 -9.47 -4.56 5.29
CA GLU A 89 -10.41 -3.63 5.92
C GLU A 89 -9.93 -2.17 5.85
N LEU A 90 -8.66 -1.90 6.16
CA LEU A 90 -8.09 -0.55 6.08
C LEU A 90 -7.92 -0.10 4.63
N GLY A 91 -7.55 -1.01 3.73
CA GLY A 91 -7.47 -0.76 2.30
C GLY A 91 -8.83 -0.38 1.71
N ALA A 92 -9.88 -1.16 2.00
CA ALA A 92 -11.24 -0.88 1.56
C ALA A 92 -11.77 0.46 2.07
N LYS A 93 -11.60 0.76 3.38
CA LYS A 93 -11.98 2.05 3.97
C LYS A 93 -11.28 3.24 3.31
N ARG A 94 -10.06 3.05 2.82
CA ARG A 94 -9.29 4.09 2.14
C ARG A 94 -9.68 4.24 0.69
N LEU A 95 -9.96 3.13 0.01
CA LEU A 95 -10.46 3.16 -1.35
C LEU A 95 -11.81 3.86 -1.39
N ASP A 96 -12.74 3.55 -0.47
CA ASP A 96 -14.06 4.20 -0.36
C ASP A 96 -13.96 5.72 -0.13
N ARG A 97 -12.92 6.18 0.59
CA ARG A 97 -12.64 7.62 0.77
C ARG A 97 -12.00 8.28 -0.45
N LEU A 98 -11.39 7.52 -1.35
CA LEU A 98 -10.81 8.00 -2.59
C LEU A 98 -11.84 7.99 -3.74
N THR A 99 -12.80 7.04 -3.72
CA THR A 99 -13.92 6.98 -4.67
C THR A 99 -15.09 7.89 -4.31
N LYS A 100 -15.14 8.45 -3.10
CA LYS A 100 -15.96 9.63 -2.81
C LYS A 100 -15.12 10.86 -3.13
N PRO A 101 -15.24 11.45 -4.33
CA PRO A 101 -14.58 12.72 -4.56
C PRO A 101 -15.22 13.73 -3.59
N GLN A 102 -14.46 14.19 -2.60
CA GLN A 102 -14.72 15.48 -1.99
C GLN A 102 -14.40 16.52 -3.06
N ILE A 103 -15.32 16.69 -4.01
CA ILE A 103 -15.36 17.88 -4.82
C ILE A 103 -15.85 18.97 -3.87
N GLU A 104 -14.93 19.59 -3.14
CA GLU A 104 -15.20 20.93 -2.61
C GLU A 104 -15.31 21.85 -3.83
N LEU A 105 -16.51 21.93 -4.39
CA LEU A 105 -16.91 22.96 -5.33
C LEU A 105 -16.97 24.30 -4.56
N ARG A 106 -15.81 24.84 -4.21
CA ARG A 106 -15.71 26.26 -3.87
C ARG A 106 -15.96 27.04 -5.16
N GLY A 107 -17.17 27.60 -5.28
CA GLY A 107 -17.35 28.82 -6.06
C GLY A 107 -18.45 28.86 -7.12
N LEU A 108 -19.27 27.82 -7.29
CA LEU A 108 -20.43 27.91 -8.18
C LEU A 108 -21.66 27.33 -7.48
N GLY A 109 -22.50 28.23 -6.97
CA GLY A 109 -23.76 27.88 -6.33
C GLY A 109 -24.67 27.13 -7.28
N MET A 110 -24.93 25.86 -6.97
CA MET A 110 -26.11 25.10 -7.41
C MET A 110 -26.49 24.08 -6.31
N PRO A 111 -27.79 23.81 -6.09
CA PRO A 111 -28.26 22.98 -4.99
C PRO A 111 -28.32 21.49 -5.35
N LYS A 112 -28.08 20.67 -4.31
CA LYS A 112 -28.21 19.20 -4.17
C LYS A 112 -27.11 18.31 -4.80
N PRO A 113 -26.70 17.25 -4.07
CA PRO A 113 -25.72 16.29 -4.56
C PRO A 113 -26.34 15.42 -5.66
N LEU A 114 -25.76 15.46 -6.86
CA LEU A 114 -26.10 14.55 -7.94
C LEU A 114 -25.68 13.13 -7.53
N VAL A 115 -26.62 12.20 -7.56
CA VAL A 115 -26.38 10.78 -7.23
C VAL A 115 -25.63 10.14 -8.40
N SER A 116 -24.79 9.15 -8.09
CA SER A 116 -23.86 8.39 -8.95
C SER A 116 -24.26 8.19 -10.42
N ASP A 117 -25.55 8.07 -10.72
CA ASP A 117 -26.05 7.77 -12.06
C ASP A 117 -26.02 8.97 -13.02
N GLU A 118 -26.13 10.20 -12.51
CA GLU A 118 -26.09 11.43 -13.34
C GLU A 118 -24.65 11.81 -13.75
N LEU A 119 -23.65 11.43 -12.95
CA LEU A 119 -22.23 11.65 -13.28
C LEU A 119 -21.75 10.71 -14.40
N TRP A 120 -22.31 9.50 -14.49
CA TRP A 120 -21.96 8.54 -15.53
C TRP A 120 -22.42 8.99 -16.93
N ALA A 121 -23.61 9.62 -17.02
CA ALA A 121 -24.14 10.15 -18.28
C ALA A 121 -23.36 11.35 -18.81
N LEU A 122 -22.69 12.10 -17.94
CA LEU A 122 -21.92 13.30 -18.30
C LEU A 122 -20.52 12.99 -18.84
N ILE A 123 -19.92 11.86 -18.43
CA ILE A 123 -18.57 11.45 -18.84
C ILE A 123 -18.61 10.63 -20.13
N HIS A 124 -19.74 10.00 -20.45
CA HIS A 124 -19.95 9.27 -21.70
C HIS A 124 -21.24 9.74 -22.40
N PRO A 125 -21.19 10.85 -23.16
CA PRO A 125 -22.26 11.14 -24.09
C PRO A 125 -22.20 10.10 -25.22
N LEU A 126 -23.36 9.54 -25.58
CA LEU A 126 -23.53 8.70 -26.77
C LEU A 126 -23.06 9.43 -28.03
#